data_AF-A0A3A4PPF7-F1
#
_entry.id   AF-A0A3A4PPF7-F1
#
_cell.length_a   1.000
_cell.length_b   1.000
_cell.length_c   1.000
_cell.angle_alpha   90.00
_cell.angle_beta   90.00
_cell.angle_gamma   90.00
#
_symmetry.space_group_name_H-M   'P 1'
#
loop_
_entity.id
_entity.type
_entity.pdbx_description
1 polymer ?
#
loop_
_entity_poly.entity_id
_entity_poly.type
_entity_poly.pdbx_seq_one_letter_code
_entity_poly.pdbx_strand_id
1 'polypeptide(L)'
;MCALSAGVAGMMSRPAPAATKCVDFDDLPNNGSYQAPFVSQGVNINVLQVNNTIGNSCAGQMLFGAATVRPAANACGGNGSAPNELIIDQVLLDFNMTDFFNGNPVKKLSFKYAIVSPNVEIVINGQCFVRPSFTALPNGVYAGVKYKATACKVTLKQKTSAIKGFAVGGDVMYLDDVCAKN
;
A
#
# COMPACT_ATOMS: atom_id res chain seq x y z
N MET A 1 14.04 -15.16 -61.54
CA MET A 1 14.95 -14.70 -60.47
C MET A 1 14.10 -14.25 -59.28
N CYS A 2 14.50 -14.67 -58.08
CA CYS A 2 13.83 -14.51 -56.78
C CYS A 2 13.51 -13.06 -56.40
N ALA A 3 12.46 -12.84 -55.59
CA ALA A 3 12.61 -12.42 -54.19
C ALA A 3 11.26 -12.39 -53.44
N LEU A 4 11.27 -13.02 -52.26
CA LEU A 4 10.29 -12.89 -51.18
C LEU A 4 10.38 -11.51 -50.50
N SER A 5 9.28 -11.05 -49.89
CA SER A 5 9.26 -10.46 -48.52
C SER A 5 7.78 -10.28 -48.11
N ALA A 6 7.28 -11.06 -47.14
CA ALA A 6 7.29 -10.76 -45.70
C ALA A 6 6.58 -9.42 -45.42
N GLY A 7 5.34 -9.39 -44.95
CA GLY A 7 4.90 -9.96 -43.68
C GLY A 7 4.95 -8.87 -42.62
N VAL A 8 3.87 -8.09 -42.48
CA VAL A 8 3.65 -7.27 -41.28
C VAL A 8 2.56 -7.98 -40.49
N ALA A 9 2.99 -8.93 -39.65
CA ALA A 9 2.16 -9.43 -38.58
C ALA A 9 1.86 -8.25 -37.65
N GLY A 10 0.62 -7.76 -37.72
CA GLY A 10 0.11 -6.77 -36.78
C GLY A 10 0.35 -7.30 -35.37
N MET A 11 1.23 -6.64 -34.63
CA MET A 11 1.32 -6.82 -33.19
C MET A 11 -0.02 -6.34 -32.62
N MET A 12 -0.96 -7.26 -32.46
CA MET A 12 -2.14 -7.01 -31.66
C MET A 12 -1.62 -6.68 -30.26
N SER A 13 -1.72 -5.39 -29.90
CA SER A 13 -1.52 -4.91 -28.54
C SER A 13 -2.46 -5.72 -27.65
N ARG A 14 -1.90 -6.73 -27.01
CA ARG A 14 -2.60 -7.58 -26.06
C ARG A 14 -3.23 -6.64 -25.02
N PRO A 15 -4.55 -6.69 -24.81
CA PRO A 15 -5.18 -5.85 -23.81
C PRO A 15 -4.45 -6.05 -22.48
N ALA A 16 -4.05 -4.96 -21.84
CA ALA A 16 -3.52 -5.04 -20.49
C ALA A 16 -4.55 -5.81 -19.63
N PRO A 17 -4.13 -6.74 -18.76
CA PRO A 17 -5.07 -7.48 -17.93
C PRO A 17 -5.98 -6.50 -17.19
N ALA A 18 -7.29 -6.67 -17.38
CA ALA A 18 -8.33 -5.86 -16.77
C ALA A 18 -8.31 -6.04 -15.24
N ALA A 19 -8.55 -4.92 -14.56
CA ALA A 19 -8.75 -4.74 -13.11
C ALA A 19 -7.65 -5.31 -12.19
N THR A 20 -6.82 -4.40 -11.68
CA THR A 20 -6.13 -4.64 -10.41
C THR A 20 -7.17 -4.52 -9.31
N LYS A 21 -7.48 -5.61 -8.63
CA LYS A 21 -8.25 -5.50 -7.38
C LYS A 21 -7.40 -4.71 -6.40
N CYS A 22 -7.95 -3.59 -5.95
CA CYS A 22 -7.38 -2.75 -4.91
C CYS A 22 -8.25 -2.95 -3.70
N VAL A 23 -7.66 -3.13 -2.53
CA VAL A 23 -8.41 -3.05 -1.28
C VAL A 23 -8.86 -1.61 -1.12
N ASP A 24 -10.13 -1.36 -1.38
CA ASP A 24 -10.84 -0.21 -0.82
C ASP A 24 -11.37 -0.58 0.57
N PHE A 25 -11.72 0.44 1.33
CA PHE A 25 -12.26 0.30 2.69
C PHE A 25 -13.75 0.69 2.74
N ASP A 26 -14.40 0.79 1.57
CA ASP A 26 -15.80 1.21 1.45
C ASP A 26 -16.77 0.09 1.87
N ASP A 27 -16.38 -1.15 1.64
CA ASP A 27 -17.16 -2.33 2.04
C ASP A 27 -17.10 -2.61 3.56
N LEU A 28 -16.22 -1.91 4.27
CA LEU A 28 -16.07 -2.06 5.72
C LEU A 28 -17.05 -1.14 6.47
N PRO A 29 -17.70 -1.61 7.54
CA PRO A 29 -18.60 -0.78 8.34
C PRO A 29 -17.95 0.53 8.82
N ASN A 30 -18.64 1.65 8.56
CA ASN A 30 -18.27 2.96 9.08
C ASN A 30 -18.18 2.93 10.61
N ASN A 31 -17.18 3.61 11.15
CA ASN A 31 -16.84 3.63 12.57
C ASN A 31 -16.51 2.24 13.17
N GLY A 32 -16.30 1.23 12.33
CA GLY A 32 -15.77 -0.05 12.77
C GLY A 32 -14.35 0.12 13.31
N SER A 33 -14.09 -0.43 14.49
CA SER A 33 -12.74 -0.58 15.04
C SER A 33 -12.26 -1.99 14.76
N TYR A 34 -11.16 -2.11 14.02
CA TYR A 34 -10.59 -3.38 13.62
C TYR A 34 -9.38 -3.70 14.48
N GLN A 35 -9.44 -4.86 15.14
CA GLN A 35 -8.31 -5.48 15.80
C GLN A 35 -7.67 -6.51 14.85
N ALA A 36 -6.38 -6.79 15.01
CA ALA A 36 -5.71 -7.78 14.17
C ALA A 36 -6.19 -9.22 14.45
N PRO A 37 -6.24 -10.09 13.44
CA PRO A 37 -6.30 -9.80 12.00
C PRO A 37 -7.74 -9.50 11.54
N PHE A 38 -7.90 -8.76 10.43
CA PHE A 38 -9.17 -8.61 9.74
C PHE A 38 -9.02 -8.82 8.23
N VAL A 39 -10.14 -8.99 7.53
CA VAL A 39 -10.16 -9.23 6.08
C VAL A 39 -10.93 -8.12 5.37
N SER A 40 -10.30 -7.50 4.38
CA SER A 40 -10.98 -6.61 3.42
C SER A 40 -10.73 -7.09 2.00
N GLN A 41 -11.78 -7.22 1.20
CA GLN A 41 -11.73 -7.72 -0.19
C GLN A 41 -10.90 -9.01 -0.39
N GLY A 42 -10.93 -9.91 0.59
CA GLY A 42 -10.19 -11.18 0.56
C GLY A 42 -8.70 -11.06 0.95
N VAL A 43 -8.28 -9.89 1.42
CA VAL A 43 -6.91 -9.62 1.87
C VAL A 43 -6.86 -9.67 3.39
N ASN A 44 -6.03 -10.55 3.94
CA ASN A 44 -5.72 -10.57 5.36
C ASN A 44 -4.81 -9.37 5.68
N ILE A 45 -5.29 -8.51 6.59
CA ILE A 45 -4.58 -7.34 7.09
C ILE A 45 -4.33 -7.56 8.58
N ASN A 46 -3.06 -7.52 8.96
CA ASN A 46 -2.65 -7.56 10.35
C ASN A 46 -2.50 -6.13 10.87
N VAL A 47 -3.03 -5.86 12.06
CA VAL A 47 -2.81 -4.60 12.78
C VAL A 47 -1.70 -4.83 13.81
N LEU A 48 -0.51 -4.35 13.52
CA LEU A 48 0.65 -4.45 14.40
C LEU A 48 0.78 -3.17 15.22
N GLN A 49 1.24 -3.26 16.47
CA GLN A 49 1.46 -2.07 17.31
C GLN A 49 2.71 -1.30 16.87
N VAL A 50 2.66 0.03 17.00
CA VAL A 50 3.79 0.94 16.74
C VAL A 50 4.66 1.12 17.99
N ASN A 51 5.96 1.42 17.78
CA ASN A 51 6.90 1.80 18.84
C ASN A 51 7.46 3.21 18.68
N ASN A 52 6.85 4.17 19.35
CA ASN A 52 7.40 5.51 19.39
C ASN A 52 8.10 5.78 20.72
N THR A 53 9.28 5.17 20.94
CA THR A 53 10.18 5.64 21.99
C THR A 53 11.13 6.66 21.37
N ILE A 54 10.89 7.96 21.63
CA ILE A 54 11.71 9.14 21.24
C ILE A 54 12.69 8.86 20.07
N GLY A 55 12.18 9.00 18.85
CA GLY A 55 13.00 9.19 17.65
C GLY A 55 13.40 7.95 16.85
N ASN A 56 13.06 6.72 17.28
CA ASN A 56 13.16 5.50 16.48
C ASN A 56 12.02 4.56 16.89
N SER A 57 11.13 4.06 16.01
CA SER A 57 11.36 2.75 15.35
C SER A 57 10.04 2.15 14.82
N CYS A 58 10.14 1.03 14.09
CA CYS A 58 9.05 0.15 13.68
C CYS A 58 9.05 -1.15 14.55
N ALA A 59 8.53 -1.04 15.78
CA ALA A 59 8.34 -2.04 16.87
C ALA A 59 9.41 -2.01 18.02
N GLY A 60 9.10 -2.11 19.34
CA GLY A 60 7.92 -2.65 20.04
C GLY A 60 7.00 -1.77 20.94
N GLN A 61 6.68 -2.27 22.14
CA GLN A 61 5.27 -2.32 22.57
C GLN A 61 4.69 -1.02 23.15
N MET A 62 3.82 -0.34 22.40
CA MET A 62 2.72 0.44 22.97
C MET A 62 1.46 -0.44 23.06
N LEU A 63 0.83 -0.48 24.24
CA LEU A 63 -0.30 -1.40 24.53
C LEU A 63 -1.63 -0.98 23.88
N PHE A 64 -1.68 0.16 23.19
CA PHE A 64 -2.92 0.76 22.68
C PHE A 64 -2.70 1.37 21.29
N GLY A 65 -3.67 1.16 20.39
CA GLY A 65 -3.69 1.64 19.01
C GLY A 65 -4.91 1.07 18.28
N ALA A 66 -5.34 1.69 17.18
CA ALA A 66 -6.55 1.26 16.46
C ALA A 66 -6.45 1.47 14.94
N ALA A 67 -7.08 0.57 14.20
CA ALA A 67 -7.45 0.79 12.80
C ALA A 67 -8.97 1.02 12.74
N THR A 68 -9.41 2.18 12.27
CA THR A 68 -10.83 2.54 12.21
C THR A 68 -11.23 3.04 10.84
N VAL A 69 -12.40 2.64 10.35
CA VAL A 69 -12.93 3.13 9.07
C VAL A 69 -13.79 4.35 9.33
N ARG A 70 -13.53 5.46 8.64
CA ARG A 70 -14.35 6.68 8.75
C ARG A 70 -14.55 7.34 7.38
N PRO A 71 -15.56 8.21 7.23
CA PRO A 71 -15.73 9.00 6.02
C PRO A 71 -14.46 9.79 5.68
N ALA A 72 -14.11 9.84 4.40
CA ALA A 72 -12.90 10.48 3.93
C ALA A 72 -12.84 11.96 4.37
N ALA A 73 -11.73 12.35 5.02
CA ALA A 73 -11.66 13.65 5.68
C ALA A 73 -11.20 14.79 4.75
N ASN A 74 -10.40 14.52 3.71
CA ASN A 74 -10.12 15.44 2.60
C ASN A 74 -9.20 14.82 1.51
N ALA A 75 -9.72 14.90 0.28
CA ALA A 75 -9.09 14.98 -1.05
C ALA A 75 -7.61 14.58 -1.23
N CYS A 76 -7.33 13.28 -1.26
CA CYS A 76 -6.72 12.75 -2.49
C CYS A 76 -7.69 12.15 -3.50
N GLY A 77 -8.97 12.33 -3.18
CA GLY A 77 -10.10 12.19 -4.08
C GLY A 77 -10.38 13.39 -4.95
N GLY A 78 -9.98 13.28 -6.21
CA GLY A 78 -10.85 13.77 -7.28
C GLY A 78 -12.12 12.91 -7.38
N ASN A 79 -12.96 13.18 -8.39
CA ASN A 79 -14.10 12.32 -8.72
C ASN A 79 -13.68 10.83 -8.76
N GLY A 80 -14.34 9.99 -7.95
CA GLY A 80 -14.06 8.56 -7.84
C GLY A 80 -13.15 8.14 -6.68
N SER A 81 -12.99 8.96 -5.63
CA SER A 81 -12.44 8.48 -4.36
C SER A 81 -13.47 7.75 -3.53
N ALA A 82 -12.98 6.80 -2.75
CA ALA A 82 -13.72 6.05 -1.76
C ALA A 82 -14.42 7.00 -0.76
N PRO A 83 -15.73 6.82 -0.47
CA PRO A 83 -16.39 7.52 0.63
C PRO A 83 -15.71 7.28 1.99
N ASN A 84 -14.99 6.17 2.17
CA ASN A 84 -14.37 5.79 3.43
C ASN A 84 -12.85 5.62 3.31
N GLU A 85 -12.14 6.05 4.36
CA GLU A 85 -10.70 5.84 4.53
C GLU A 85 -10.43 4.99 5.77
N LEU A 86 -9.37 4.19 5.73
CA LEU A 86 -8.88 3.49 6.91
C LEU A 86 -7.94 4.41 7.67
N ILE A 87 -8.39 4.85 8.84
CA ILE A 87 -7.60 5.62 9.79
C ILE A 87 -6.78 4.67 10.65
N ILE A 88 -5.48 4.83 10.57
CA ILE A 88 -4.45 4.14 11.33
C ILE A 88 -4.04 5.10 12.44
N ASP A 89 -4.25 4.71 13.69
CA ASP A 89 -3.87 5.48 14.87
C ASP A 89 -2.95 4.64 15.77
N GLN A 90 -1.68 5.02 15.85
CA GLN A 90 -0.63 4.35 16.63
C GLN A 90 -0.46 2.85 16.32
N VAL A 91 -0.70 2.45 15.06
CA VAL A 91 -0.53 1.07 14.58
C VAL A 91 0.16 1.03 13.20
N LEU A 92 0.68 -0.13 12.83
CA LEU A 92 1.16 -0.49 11.50
C LEU A 92 0.18 -1.48 10.89
N LEU A 93 -0.26 -1.25 9.67
CA LEU A 93 -0.98 -2.25 8.90
C LEU A 93 0.02 -3.07 8.09
N ASP A 94 0.11 -4.36 8.38
CA ASP A 94 0.91 -5.34 7.65
C ASP A 94 0.01 -6.11 6.68
N PHE A 95 0.33 -5.97 5.40
CA PHE A 95 -0.43 -6.56 4.31
C PHE A 95 0.18 -7.89 3.91
N ASN A 96 -0.66 -8.91 3.75
CA ASN A 96 -0.21 -10.13 3.11
C ASN A 96 0.31 -9.83 1.69
N MET A 97 1.59 -10.09 1.43
CA MET A 97 2.28 -9.83 0.15
C MET A 97 1.99 -10.88 -0.92
N THR A 98 0.74 -11.33 -0.96
CA THR A 98 0.20 -12.27 -1.93
C THR A 98 -0.85 -11.54 -2.76
N ASP A 99 -0.71 -11.56 -4.08
CA ASP A 99 -1.57 -10.92 -5.06
C ASP A 99 -3.02 -11.40 -4.84
N PHE A 100 -3.90 -10.42 -4.68
CA PHE A 100 -5.29 -10.56 -4.26
C PHE A 100 -6.16 -11.29 -5.29
N PHE A 101 -5.64 -11.60 -6.48
CA PHE A 101 -6.37 -12.28 -7.54
C PHE A 101 -5.96 -13.75 -7.75
N ASN A 102 -4.67 -14.05 -7.68
CA ASN A 102 -4.13 -15.33 -8.14
C ASN A 102 -3.20 -16.02 -7.14
N GLY A 103 -3.06 -15.48 -5.93
CA GLY A 103 -2.19 -16.09 -4.92
C GLY A 103 -0.70 -15.93 -5.23
N ASN A 104 -0.31 -15.16 -6.24
CA ASN A 104 1.09 -15.02 -6.62
C ASN A 104 1.82 -13.99 -5.75
N PRO A 105 3.15 -14.08 -5.60
CA PRO A 105 3.91 -13.07 -4.89
C PRO A 105 3.77 -11.66 -5.52
N VAL A 106 3.58 -10.64 -4.68
CA VAL A 106 3.41 -9.25 -5.12
C VAL A 106 4.74 -8.65 -5.58
N LYS A 107 4.78 -8.07 -6.78
CA LYS A 107 5.95 -7.34 -7.33
C LYS A 107 5.76 -5.83 -7.40
N LYS A 108 4.52 -5.36 -7.34
CA LYS A 108 4.15 -3.95 -7.32
C LYS A 108 3.02 -3.73 -6.32
N LEU A 109 3.22 -2.79 -5.41
CA LEU A 109 2.21 -2.30 -4.48
C LEU A 109 2.02 -0.79 -4.70
N SER A 110 0.80 -0.29 -4.62
CA SER A 110 0.53 1.15 -4.55
C SER A 110 -0.65 1.44 -3.67
N PHE A 111 -0.63 2.58 -2.98
CA PHE A 111 -1.73 3.03 -2.14
C PHE A 111 -1.85 4.56 -2.21
N LYS A 112 -3.03 5.06 -1.86
CA LYS A 112 -3.31 6.48 -1.65
C LYS A 112 -3.34 6.78 -0.15
N TYR A 113 -3.07 8.03 0.20
CA TYR A 113 -3.17 8.52 1.58
C TYR A 113 -3.63 9.97 1.60
N ALA A 114 -4.20 10.44 2.71
CA ALA A 114 -4.62 11.84 2.86
C ALA A 114 -3.84 12.57 3.97
N ILE A 115 -3.95 12.08 5.20
CA ILE A 115 -3.34 12.70 6.38
C ILE A 115 -2.22 11.79 6.90
N VAL A 116 -1.11 12.40 7.30
CA VAL A 116 -0.01 11.78 8.05
C VAL A 116 0.40 12.77 9.14
N SER A 117 0.39 12.36 10.40
CA SER A 117 0.80 13.21 11.52
C SER A 117 1.31 12.40 12.70
N PRO A 118 2.42 12.78 13.36
CA PRO A 118 3.50 13.65 12.90
C PRO A 118 4.51 12.91 12.01
N ASN A 119 4.55 11.58 12.09
CA ASN A 119 5.44 10.73 11.31
C ASN A 119 4.68 9.56 10.68
N VAL A 120 5.20 9.09 9.55
CA VAL A 120 4.90 7.81 8.94
C VAL A 120 6.01 6.81 9.23
N GLU A 121 5.59 5.59 9.47
CA GLU A 121 6.43 4.41 9.58
C GLU A 121 6.18 3.49 8.38
N ILE A 122 7.25 3.09 7.71
CA ILE A 122 7.21 2.22 6.54
C ILE A 122 8.18 1.08 6.78
N VAL A 123 7.68 -0.15 6.74
CA VAL A 123 8.50 -1.37 6.79
C VAL A 123 8.50 -1.99 5.41
N ILE A 124 9.67 -2.15 4.81
CA ILE A 124 9.84 -2.78 3.49
C ILE A 124 10.81 -3.94 3.64
N ASN A 125 10.37 -5.16 3.32
CA ASN A 125 11.18 -6.38 3.46
C ASN A 125 11.88 -6.49 4.85
N GLY A 126 11.18 -6.06 5.91
CA GLY A 126 11.70 -6.07 7.29
C GLY A 126 12.60 -4.88 7.67
N GLN A 127 12.89 -3.94 6.75
CA GLN A 127 13.64 -2.72 7.07
C GLN A 127 12.68 -1.56 7.38
N CYS A 128 12.91 -0.91 8.51
CA CYS A 128 12.10 0.21 9.01
C CYS A 128 12.59 1.57 8.50
N PHE A 129 11.65 2.43 8.13
CA PHE A 129 11.88 3.83 7.78
C PHE A 129 10.84 4.71 8.47
N VAL A 130 11.29 5.61 9.35
CA VAL A 130 10.44 6.60 10.02
C VAL A 130 10.70 7.98 9.41
N ARG A 131 9.66 8.68 8.93
CA ARG A 131 9.79 9.99 8.28
C ARG A 131 8.61 10.91 8.62
N PRO A 132 8.75 12.24 8.57
CA PRO A 132 7.62 13.16 8.78
C PRO A 132 6.48 12.99 7.76
N SER A 133 6.80 12.53 6.54
CA SER A 133 5.80 12.20 5.51
C SER A 133 6.39 11.23 4.49
N PHE A 134 5.54 10.64 3.63
CA PHE A 134 6.00 9.83 2.50
C PHE A 134 6.89 10.61 1.53
N THR A 135 6.59 11.88 1.28
CA THR A 135 7.39 12.72 0.39
C THR A 135 8.75 13.13 0.99
N ALA A 136 8.89 13.07 2.32
CA ALA A 136 10.16 13.28 3.00
C ALA A 136 11.13 12.09 2.82
N LEU A 137 10.65 10.93 2.37
CA LEU A 137 11.50 9.84 1.89
C LEU A 137 11.81 10.07 0.40
N PRO A 138 13.07 10.32 0.00
CA PRO A 138 13.40 10.53 -1.40
C PRO A 138 13.04 9.32 -2.27
N ASN A 139 12.60 9.56 -3.50
CA ASN A 139 12.40 8.50 -4.49
C ASN A 139 13.71 7.72 -4.70
N GLY A 140 13.67 6.40 -4.58
CA GLY A 140 14.89 5.60 -4.50
C GLY A 140 14.64 4.10 -4.40
N VAL A 141 15.62 3.38 -3.89
CA VAL A 141 15.53 1.93 -3.62
C VAL A 141 15.78 1.70 -2.14
N TYR A 142 14.85 1.03 -1.48
CA TYR A 142 14.89 0.73 -0.05
C TYR A 142 14.60 -0.75 0.15
N ALA A 143 15.47 -1.45 0.89
CA ALA A 143 15.37 -2.90 1.08
C ALA A 143 15.21 -3.71 -0.24
N GLY A 144 15.83 -3.24 -1.33
CA GLY A 144 15.74 -3.85 -2.66
C GLY A 144 14.45 -3.54 -3.44
N VAL A 145 13.56 -2.72 -2.90
CA VAL A 145 12.29 -2.31 -3.52
C VAL A 145 12.39 -0.87 -3.99
N LYS A 146 12.03 -0.60 -5.24
CA LYS A 146 11.93 0.77 -5.76
C LYS A 146 10.74 1.47 -5.11
N TYR A 147 11.01 2.58 -4.43
CA TYR A 147 10.04 3.44 -3.80
C TYR A 147 9.82 4.70 -4.65
N LYS A 148 8.55 5.09 -4.80
CA LYS A 148 8.17 6.38 -5.37
C LYS A 148 6.98 6.95 -4.60
N ALA A 149 7.10 8.19 -4.13
CA ALA A 149 5.99 8.98 -3.62
C ALA A 149 5.75 10.20 -4.51
N THR A 150 4.48 10.48 -4.79
CA THR A 150 4.02 11.66 -5.55
C THR A 150 2.74 12.19 -4.97
N ALA A 151 2.77 13.42 -4.45
CA ALA A 151 1.67 14.08 -3.77
C ALA A 151 1.08 13.23 -2.63
N CYS A 152 0.16 12.33 -2.97
CA CYS A 152 -0.56 11.45 -2.06
C CYS A 152 -0.66 10.00 -2.50
N LYS A 153 0.20 9.61 -3.45
CA LYS A 153 0.31 8.23 -3.90
C LYS A 153 1.70 7.72 -3.62
N VAL A 154 1.76 6.51 -3.08
CA VAL A 154 3.00 5.74 -2.95
C VAL A 154 2.97 4.57 -3.92
N THR A 155 4.13 4.21 -4.45
CA THR A 155 4.32 3.02 -5.28
C THR A 155 5.61 2.33 -4.90
N LEU A 156 5.50 1.05 -4.58
CA LEU A 156 6.58 0.11 -4.38
C LEU A 156 6.67 -0.83 -5.60
N LYS A 157 7.89 -1.08 -6.09
CA LYS A 157 8.10 -1.99 -7.23
C LYS A 157 9.41 -2.76 -7.11
N GLN A 158 9.34 -4.06 -7.30
CA GLN A 158 10.49 -4.95 -7.40
C GLN A 158 10.33 -5.82 -8.67
N LYS A 159 11.15 -5.58 -9.69
CA LYS A 159 10.96 -6.21 -11.02
C LYS A 159 11.41 -7.67 -11.06
N THR A 160 12.52 -7.96 -10.38
CA THR A 160 13.24 -9.24 -10.48
C THR A 160 12.86 -10.23 -9.40
N SER A 161 12.12 -9.81 -8.39
CA SER A 161 11.67 -10.65 -7.27
C SER A 161 10.42 -10.06 -6.63
N ALA A 162 9.79 -10.83 -5.75
CA ALA A 162 8.65 -10.37 -4.95
C ALA A 162 9.08 -9.44 -3.81
N ILE A 163 8.20 -8.52 -3.48
CA ILE A 163 8.23 -7.79 -2.21
C ILE A 163 7.87 -8.81 -1.12
N LYS A 164 8.75 -9.01 -0.15
CA LYS A 164 8.63 -10.03 0.90
C LYS A 164 7.79 -9.57 2.09
N GLY A 165 7.69 -8.27 2.31
CA GLY A 165 6.89 -7.70 3.40
C GLY A 165 6.67 -6.21 3.20
N PHE A 166 5.47 -5.74 3.56
CA PHE A 166 5.13 -4.33 3.61
C PHE A 166 4.21 -4.05 4.78
N ALA A 167 4.66 -3.18 5.69
CA ALA A 167 3.80 -2.59 6.70
C ALA A 167 3.87 -1.06 6.64
N VAL A 168 2.77 -0.40 6.96
CA VAL A 168 2.70 1.07 6.97
C VAL A 168 1.78 1.58 8.05
N GLY A 169 2.15 2.69 8.67
CA GLY A 169 1.33 3.34 9.67
C GLY A 169 2.03 4.52 10.31
N GLY A 170 1.74 4.78 11.57
CA GLY A 170 2.28 5.93 12.31
C GLY A 170 1.32 6.37 13.40
N ASP A 171 1.51 7.57 13.95
CA ASP A 171 0.64 8.07 15.01
C ASP A 171 -0.77 8.34 14.46
N VAL A 172 -0.90 9.04 13.32
CA VAL A 172 -2.17 9.16 12.60
C VAL A 172 -1.91 9.11 11.09
N MET A 173 -2.54 8.16 10.40
CA MET A 173 -2.49 8.03 8.95
C MET A 173 -3.84 7.64 8.36
N TYR A 174 -4.21 8.23 7.21
CA TYR A 174 -5.42 7.86 6.46
C TYR A 174 -5.00 7.16 5.18
N LEU A 175 -5.41 5.90 5.02
CA LEU A 175 -5.01 5.01 3.94
C LEU A 175 -6.21 4.66 3.05
N ASP A 176 -5.97 4.60 1.74
CA ASP A 176 -6.98 4.24 0.73
C ASP A 176 -6.33 3.48 -0.47
N ASP A 177 -7.15 2.77 -1.25
CA ASP A 177 -6.82 2.13 -2.53
C ASP A 177 -5.52 1.30 -2.53
N VAL A 178 -5.41 0.32 -1.64
CA VAL A 178 -4.21 -0.54 -1.57
C VAL A 178 -4.25 -1.58 -2.69
N CYS A 179 -3.51 -1.32 -3.78
CA CYS A 179 -3.46 -2.15 -4.97
C CYS A 179 -2.18 -2.98 -5.04
N ALA A 180 -2.30 -4.30 -5.20
CA ALA A 180 -1.17 -5.21 -5.42
C ALA A 180 -1.20 -5.82 -6.83
N LYS A 181 -0.02 -6.02 -7.43
CA LYS A 181 0.16 -6.74 -8.71
C LYS A 181 1.44 -7.58 -8.69
N ASN A 182 1.41 -8.77 -9.29
CA ASN A 182 2.59 -9.53 -9.72
C ASN A 182 3.21 -8.99 -11.04
#